data_AF-A0A817TCH0-F1
#
_entry.id   AF-A0A817TCH0-F1
#
_cell.length_a   1.000
_cell.length_b   1.000
_cell.length_c   1.000
_cell.angle_alpha   90.00
_cell.angle_beta   90.00
_cell.angle_gamma   90.00
#
_symmetry.space_group_name_H-M   'P 1'
#
loop_
_entity.id
_entity.type
_entity.pdbx_description
1 polymer ?
#
loop_
_entity_poly.entity_id
_entity_poly.type
_entity_poly.pdbx_seq_one_letter_code
_entity_poly.pdbx_strand_id
1 'polypeptide(L)'
;HSNPSTSNSPSPSIKTDGKICSTSKSKTNRNRNKIQQLSPDLDNNIERIFIWDLDETIIILHSLLTGSYAQRDQKDPQTAMNLGLRMEEII
;
A
#
# COMPACT_ATOMS: atom_id res chain seq x y z
N HIS A 1 21.99 20.90 40.25
CA HIS A 1 20.97 21.95 40.33
C HIS A 1 21.65 23.28 40.10
N SER A 2 21.31 24.20 39.20
CA SER A 2 20.36 24.28 38.07
C SER A 2 20.77 25.57 37.33
N ASN A 3 20.88 25.57 36.01
CA ASN A 3 20.90 26.83 35.24
C ASN A 3 19.44 27.28 34.97
N PRO A 4 19.16 28.59 34.89
CA PRO A 4 17.81 29.15 34.96
C PRO A 4 17.26 29.62 33.59
N SER A 5 15.92 29.60 33.47
CA SER A 5 15.01 30.62 32.88
C SER A 5 15.27 31.09 31.43
N THR A 6 14.35 31.31 30.49
CA THR A 6 12.91 31.64 30.43
C THR A 6 12.61 31.86 28.93
N SER A 7 11.45 31.57 28.37
CA SER A 7 10.39 32.58 28.28
C SER A 7 9.14 32.00 27.64
N ASN A 8 8.04 32.16 28.37
CA ASN A 8 6.66 32.01 27.94
C ASN A 8 6.09 33.39 27.54
N SER A 9 5.15 33.36 26.58
CA SER A 9 4.07 34.36 26.31
C SER A 9 4.46 35.67 25.62
N PRO A 10 3.52 36.47 25.02
CA PRO A 10 2.05 36.35 24.94
C PRO A 10 1.42 36.61 23.52
N SER A 11 0.10 36.41 23.42
CA SER A 11 -0.78 36.82 22.29
C SER A 11 -0.91 38.34 22.10
N PRO A 12 -1.52 38.80 20.98
CA PRO A 12 -2.45 39.92 21.06
C PRO A 12 -3.80 39.65 20.38
N SER A 13 -4.87 40.16 20.99
CA SER A 13 -6.25 40.19 20.50
C SER A 13 -6.54 41.48 19.74
N ILE A 14 -7.24 41.42 18.60
CA ILE A 14 -7.96 42.57 18.01
C ILE A 14 -9.35 42.10 17.53
N LYS A 15 -10.34 42.96 17.77
CA LYS A 15 -11.80 42.76 17.76
C LYS A 15 -12.44 43.04 16.38
N THR A 16 -13.78 42.89 16.37
CA THR A 16 -14.83 43.52 15.50
C THR A 16 -15.25 42.85 14.18
N ASP A 17 -16.41 42.18 14.24
CA ASP A 17 -17.68 42.46 13.54
C ASP A 17 -17.67 42.96 12.07
N GLY A 18 -18.52 42.34 11.22
CA GLY A 18 -18.95 42.95 9.95
C GLY A 18 -18.83 42.11 8.66
N LYS A 19 -19.97 41.57 8.21
CA LYS A 19 -20.58 41.83 6.88
C LYS A 19 -19.76 41.54 5.57
N ILE A 20 -20.20 40.50 4.85
CA ILE A 20 -20.33 40.34 3.37
C ILE A 20 -19.04 40.51 2.52
N CYS A 21 -18.66 39.48 1.73
CA CYS A 21 -18.75 39.49 0.25
C CYS A 21 -17.95 38.34 -0.42
N SER A 22 -18.64 37.64 -1.33
CA SER A 22 -18.19 37.11 -2.63
C SER A 22 -16.95 36.20 -2.77
N THR A 23 -17.23 34.99 -3.28
CA THR A 23 -16.47 34.23 -4.30
C THR A 23 -14.97 34.10 -4.10
N SER A 24 -14.52 32.86 -3.86
CA SER A 24 -13.19 32.47 -4.28
C SER A 24 -13.09 30.98 -4.63
N LYS A 25 -12.50 30.77 -5.81
CA LYS A 25 -11.56 29.70 -6.16
C LYS A 25 -12.14 28.45 -6.83
N SER A 26 -12.12 28.54 -8.17
CA SER A 26 -11.74 27.49 -9.10
C SER A 26 -10.94 26.36 -8.46
N LYS A 27 -11.42 25.13 -8.61
CA LYS A 27 -10.58 23.95 -8.88
C LYS A 27 -11.29 23.07 -9.90
N THR A 28 -10.67 23.02 -11.07
CA THR A 28 -10.92 22.11 -12.19
C THR A 28 -11.14 20.70 -11.68
N ASN A 29 -12.38 20.23 -11.78
CA ASN A 29 -12.77 18.91 -11.35
C ASN A 29 -12.73 17.97 -12.55
N ARG A 30 -12.05 16.82 -12.37
CA ARG A 30 -12.13 15.60 -13.20
C ARG A 30 -11.23 15.52 -14.44
N ASN A 31 -9.91 15.60 -14.25
CA ASN A 31 -9.02 14.72 -15.03
C ASN A 31 -9.15 13.31 -14.45
N ARG A 32 -10.18 12.58 -14.91
CA ARG A 32 -10.23 11.13 -14.73
C ARG A 32 -9.04 10.56 -15.47
N ASN A 33 -8.20 9.83 -14.74
CA ASN A 33 -7.11 9.03 -15.26
C ASN A 33 -7.61 8.17 -16.42
N LYS A 34 -7.44 8.67 -17.65
CA LYS A 34 -7.42 7.85 -18.85
C LYS A 34 -6.06 7.14 -18.81
N ILE A 35 -5.96 6.11 -17.97
CA ILE A 35 -5.01 5.04 -18.25
C ILE A 35 -5.50 4.47 -19.57
N GLN A 36 -4.86 4.94 -20.63
CA GLN A 36 -4.98 4.36 -21.95
C GLN A 36 -4.67 2.88 -21.75
N GLN A 37 -5.66 2.03 -21.98
CA GLN A 37 -5.44 0.61 -22.25
C GLN A 37 -4.27 0.54 -23.25
N LEU A 38 -3.13 0.04 -22.79
CA LEU A 38 -1.95 -0.18 -23.60
C LEU A 38 -2.21 -1.41 -24.48
N SER A 39 -2.92 -1.21 -25.59
CA SER A 39 -2.67 -1.80 -26.92
C SER A 39 -3.94 -1.86 -27.76
N PRO A 40 -3.83 -1.71 -29.08
CA PRO A 40 -4.97 -1.53 -29.98
C PRO A 40 -5.69 -2.87 -30.23
N ASP A 41 -7.02 -2.80 -30.33
CA ASP A 41 -7.84 -3.83 -30.99
C ASP A 41 -7.38 -3.99 -32.44
N LEU A 42 -6.44 -4.89 -32.72
CA LEU A 42 -6.22 -5.44 -34.04
C LEU A 42 -5.84 -6.92 -33.88
N ASP A 43 -6.74 -7.79 -34.32
CA ASP A 43 -6.61 -9.24 -34.51
C ASP A 43 -6.55 -10.10 -33.23
N ASN A 44 -7.73 -10.52 -32.77
CA ASN A 44 -7.98 -11.53 -31.72
C ASN A 44 -7.42 -12.95 -32.03
N ASN A 45 -6.38 -13.08 -32.86
CA ASN A 45 -5.80 -14.35 -33.29
C ASN A 45 -4.34 -14.55 -32.82
N ILE A 46 -3.84 -13.70 -31.92
CA ILE A 46 -2.54 -13.92 -31.26
C ILE A 46 -2.76 -14.86 -30.08
N GLU A 47 -2.26 -16.09 -30.20
CA GLU A 47 -2.23 -17.06 -29.11
C GLU A 47 -1.29 -16.58 -28.01
N ARG A 48 -1.85 -16.20 -26.85
CA ARG A 48 -1.08 -15.73 -25.70
C ARG A 48 -0.68 -16.93 -24.85
N ILE A 49 0.61 -17.25 -24.86
CA ILE A 49 1.20 -18.27 -24.00
C ILE A 49 1.82 -17.57 -22.79
N PHE A 50 1.32 -17.88 -21.59
CA PHE A 50 1.90 -17.38 -20.34
C PHE A 50 2.71 -18.49 -19.69
N ILE A 51 3.97 -18.19 -19.40
CA ILE A 51 4.86 -19.06 -18.65
C ILE A 51 4.88 -18.50 -17.23
N TRP A 52 4.48 -19.33 -16.27
CA TRP A 52 4.47 -18.98 -14.87
C TRP A 52 5.50 -19.81 -14.12
N ASP A 53 6.15 -19.18 -13.16
CA ASP A 53 6.85 -19.91 -12.10
C ASP A 53 5.81 -20.49 -11.13
N LEU A 54 6.14 -21.61 -10.48
CA LEU A 54 5.20 -22.34 -9.63
C LEU A 54 5.25 -21.85 -8.18
N ASP A 55 6.42 -21.94 -7.55
CA ASP A 55 6.58 -21.68 -6.12
C ASP A 55 6.80 -20.19 -5.84
N GLU A 56 6.27 -19.71 -4.72
CA GLU A 56 6.19 -18.30 -4.32
C GLU A 56 5.42 -17.37 -5.27
N THR A 57 5.06 -17.83 -6.48
CA THR A 57 4.30 -17.09 -7.48
C THR A 57 2.84 -17.54 -7.55
N ILE A 58 2.59 -18.85 -7.71
CA ILE A 58 1.23 -19.41 -7.76
C ILE A 58 0.86 -20.02 -6.42
N ILE A 59 1.79 -20.77 -5.83
CA ILE A 59 1.63 -21.39 -4.51
C ILE A 59 2.69 -20.88 -3.54
N ILE A 60 2.49 -21.12 -2.25
CA ILE A 60 3.46 -20.82 -1.20
C ILE A 60 3.82 -22.15 -0.54
N LEU A 61 5.00 -22.70 -0.84
CA LEU A 61 5.44 -23.97 -0.27
C LEU A 61 6.85 -23.88 0.28
N HIS A 62 7.85 -23.53 -0.55
CA HIS A 62 9.23 -23.49 -0.10
C HIS A 62 9.46 -22.45 1.01
N SER A 63 8.78 -21.30 0.95
CA SER A 63 8.87 -20.31 2.02
C SER A 63 8.19 -20.71 3.33
N LEU A 64 7.26 -21.69 3.31
CA LEU A 64 6.73 -22.30 4.54
C LEU A 64 7.80 -23.13 5.24
N LEU A 65 8.54 -23.93 4.47
CA LEU A 65 9.61 -24.81 4.99
C LEU A 65 10.82 -24.00 5.48
N THR A 66 11.19 -22.93 4.77
CA THR A 66 12.31 -22.06 5.16
C THR A 66 11.92 -21.01 6.22
N GLY A 67 10.64 -20.87 6.54
CA GLY A 67 10.13 -19.89 7.50
C GLY A 67 10.12 -18.44 7.00
N SER A 68 10.58 -18.18 5.77
CA SER A 68 10.62 -16.84 5.19
C SER A 68 9.21 -16.25 4.98
N TYR A 69 8.20 -17.09 4.70
CA TYR A 69 6.79 -16.68 4.68
C TYR A 69 6.33 -16.16 6.04
N ALA A 70 6.57 -16.95 7.09
CA ALA A 70 6.14 -16.61 8.44
C ALA A 70 6.81 -15.33 8.95
N GLN A 71 8.08 -15.12 8.60
CA GLN A 71 8.80 -13.89 8.95
C GLN A 71 8.25 -12.65 8.22
N ARG A 72 8.00 -12.74 6.90
CA ARG A 72 7.47 -11.61 6.11
C ARG A 72 6.05 -11.25 6.53
N ASP A 73 5.19 -12.26 6.67
CA ASP A 73 3.75 -12.08 6.92
C ASP A 73 3.37 -12.18 8.39
N GLN A 74 4.37 -12.17 9.28
CA GLN A 74 4.25 -12.15 10.75
C GLN A 74 3.33 -13.26 11.26
N LYS A 75 3.48 -14.46 10.70
CA LYS A 75 2.79 -15.68 11.13
C LYS A 75 3.64 -16.43 12.14
N ASP A 76 3.02 -17.37 12.85
CA ASP A 76 3.75 -18.30 13.71
C ASP A 76 4.63 -19.24 12.84
N PRO A 77 5.97 -19.22 13.01
CA PRO A 77 6.88 -20.02 12.18
C PRO A 77 6.66 -21.52 12.31
N GLN A 78 6.35 -22.00 13.52
CA GLN A 78 6.16 -23.43 13.77
C GLN A 78 4.91 -23.97 13.07
N THR A 79 3.81 -23.22 13.14
CA THR A 79 2.57 -23.58 12.45
C THR A 79 2.74 -23.58 10.93
N ALA A 80 3.41 -22.56 10.39
CA ALA A 80 3.66 -22.46 8.94
C ALA A 80 4.54 -23.61 8.43
N MET A 81 5.64 -23.91 9.13
CA MET A 81 6.54 -25.02 8.77
C MET A 81 5.83 -26.38 8.85
N ASN A 82 5.03 -26.61 9.89
CA ASN A 82 4.27 -27.85 10.04
C ASN A 82 3.25 -28.05 8.91
N LEU A 83 2.64 -26.98 8.40
CA LEU A 83 1.77 -27.05 7.23
C LEU A 83 2.56 -27.43 5.98
N GLY A 84 3.72 -26.80 5.76
CA GLY A 84 4.62 -27.11 4.65
C GLY A 84 5.06 -28.57 4.64
N LEU A 85 5.45 -29.11 5.79
CA LEU A 85 5.86 -30.52 5.93
C LEU A 85 4.73 -31.49 5.60
N ARG A 86 3.51 -31.24 6.09
CA ARG A 86 2.34 -32.07 5.74
C ARG A 86 1.99 -32.01 4.27
N MET A 87 2.20 -30.85 3.64
CA MET A 87 2.01 -30.71 2.19
C MET A 87 3.10 -31.49 1.45
N GLU A 88 4.36 -31.35 1.82
CA GLU A 88 5.49 -32.07 1.22
C GLU A 88 5.34 -33.59 1.27
N GLU A 89 4.75 -34.15 2.33
CA GLU A 89 4.47 -35.59 2.41
C GLU A 89 3.45 -36.09 1.39
N ILE A 90 2.61 -35.21 0.83
CA ILE A 90 1.51 -35.57 -0.09
C ILE A 90 1.87 -35.32 -1.55
N ILE A 91 2.80 -34.41 -1.82
CA ILE A 91 3.18 -33.97 -3.16
C ILE A 91 4.26 -34.89 -3.73
#